data_AF-A0A9X5VFL1-F1
#
_entry.id   AF-A0A9X5VFL1-F1
#
_cell.length_a   1.000
_cell.length_b   1.000
_cell.length_c   1.000
_cell.angle_alpha   90.00
_cell.angle_beta   90.00
_cell.angle_gamma   90.00
#
_symmetry.space_group_name_H-M   'P 1'
#
loop_
_entity.id
_entity.type
_entity.pdbx_description
1 polymer ?
#
loop_
_entity_poly.entity_id
_entity_poly.type
_entity_poly.pdbx_seq_one_letter_code
_entity_poly.pdbx_strand_id
1 'polypeptide(L)'
;MVQSLKENKNLKNALDAMKNTPIPVAVRTVDTGIGVKIPYVESSTVGEVAGKFLKASTAAKDDAYQLAKGTGNREAEVPPAFKQEEFASTYESRFKQTLAETNSNVVFEGVRGESLCTLKPPPDPTLQKILNEAGINGIEYKNGVPDFSPVAKAQLEIDYMLGGKGAKGNTARDYNFKQANERLAAQLNNSPELANQFGMEAGGITTKDIEKYRVKNKLTWHELNDGVTIQLVPTEINAKFGHLGGVGEINAGAFEPGGFANK
;
A
#
# COMPACT_ATOMS: atom_id res chain seq x y z
N MET A 1 -25.66 9.23 -24.86
CA MET A 1 -25.45 8.22 -23.80
C MET A 1 -24.19 7.45 -24.18
N VAL A 2 -23.03 7.81 -23.63
CA VAL A 2 -21.76 7.14 -23.95
C VAL A 2 -21.61 5.99 -22.97
N GLN A 3 -21.71 4.76 -23.46
CA GLN A 3 -21.58 3.56 -22.66
C GLN A 3 -20.14 3.46 -22.13
N SER A 4 -19.97 3.16 -20.84
CA SER A 4 -18.62 3.14 -20.25
C SER A 4 -17.76 2.07 -20.93
N LEU A 5 -16.43 2.27 -20.97
CA LEU A 5 -15.47 1.32 -21.56
C LEU A 5 -15.61 -0.11 -20.99
N LYS A 6 -16.12 -0.26 -19.76
CA LYS A 6 -16.36 -1.56 -19.09
C LYS A 6 -17.62 -2.29 -19.58
N GLU A 7 -18.56 -1.59 -20.19
CA GLU A 7 -19.87 -2.13 -20.59
C GLU A 7 -19.97 -2.43 -22.09
N ASN A 8 -18.95 -2.06 -22.87
CA ASN A 8 -18.92 -2.32 -24.31
C ASN A 8 -18.42 -3.75 -24.60
N LYS A 9 -19.37 -4.67 -24.79
CA LYS A 9 -19.14 -6.09 -25.08
C LYS A 9 -18.19 -6.32 -26.26
N ASN A 10 -18.21 -5.44 -27.26
CA ASN A 10 -17.33 -5.55 -28.43
C ASN A 10 -15.87 -5.24 -28.08
N LEU A 11 -15.62 -4.22 -27.24
CA LEU A 11 -14.27 -3.90 -26.78
C LEU A 11 -13.72 -4.96 -25.82
N LYS A 12 -14.55 -5.53 -24.95
CA LYS A 12 -14.14 -6.63 -24.07
C LYS A 12 -13.71 -7.85 -24.89
N ASN A 13 -14.53 -8.24 -25.87
CA ASN A 13 -14.20 -9.34 -26.78
C ASN A 13 -12.93 -9.06 -27.58
N ALA A 14 -12.72 -7.82 -28.03
CA ALA A 14 -11.50 -7.43 -28.75
C ALA A 14 -10.25 -7.50 -27.87
N LEU A 15 -10.35 -7.09 -26.60
CA LEU A 15 -9.25 -7.16 -25.64
C LEU A 15 -8.92 -8.62 -25.26
N ASP A 16 -9.95 -9.45 -25.05
CA ASP A 16 -9.77 -10.87 -24.76
C ASP A 16 -9.19 -11.62 -25.97
N ALA A 17 -9.61 -11.28 -27.19
CA ALA A 17 -8.99 -11.78 -28.41
C ALA A 17 -7.52 -11.37 -28.50
N MET A 18 -7.20 -10.09 -28.24
CA MET A 18 -5.83 -9.57 -28.28
C MET A 18 -4.91 -10.27 -27.28
N LYS A 19 -5.37 -10.49 -26.04
CA LYS A 19 -4.59 -11.17 -24.99
C LYS A 19 -4.26 -12.62 -25.35
N ASN A 20 -5.16 -13.29 -26.06
CA ASN A 20 -5.01 -14.69 -26.44
C ASN A 20 -4.31 -14.89 -27.80
N THR A 21 -3.95 -13.81 -28.50
CA THR A 21 -3.18 -13.89 -29.76
C THR A 21 -1.80 -14.52 -29.51
N PRO A 22 -1.45 -15.61 -30.20
CA PRO A 22 -0.11 -16.20 -30.13
C PRO A 22 0.92 -15.29 -30.83
N ILE A 23 2.07 -15.12 -30.20
CA ILE A 23 3.23 -14.39 -30.74
C ILE A 23 4.50 -15.25 -30.60
N PRO A 24 5.43 -15.17 -31.56
CA PRO A 24 6.71 -15.88 -31.47
C PRO A 24 7.59 -15.23 -30.40
N VAL A 25 8.17 -16.04 -29.51
CA VAL A 25 9.01 -15.56 -28.39
C VAL A 25 10.44 -16.05 -28.45
N ALA A 26 10.71 -17.19 -29.09
CA ALA A 26 12.07 -17.72 -29.25
C ALA A 26 12.16 -18.68 -30.44
N VAL A 27 13.37 -18.85 -30.98
CA VAL A 27 13.70 -19.92 -31.93
C VAL A 27 14.57 -20.92 -31.18
N ARG A 28 14.10 -22.16 -31.08
CA ARG A 28 14.83 -23.27 -30.45
C ARG A 28 15.16 -24.34 -31.46
N THR A 29 16.05 -25.25 -31.10
CA THR A 29 16.35 -26.45 -31.89
C THR A 29 15.98 -27.69 -31.10
N VAL A 30 15.34 -28.65 -31.75
CA VAL A 30 15.06 -29.97 -31.18
C VAL A 30 15.95 -31.00 -31.88
N ASP A 31 16.61 -31.84 -31.11
CA ASP A 31 17.38 -32.97 -31.63
C ASP A 31 16.42 -34.13 -31.93
N THR A 32 16.46 -34.63 -33.16
CA THR A 32 15.60 -35.73 -33.61
C THR A 32 16.06 -37.10 -33.11
N GLY A 33 17.19 -37.18 -32.42
CA GLY A 33 17.78 -38.44 -31.92
C GLY A 33 18.55 -39.23 -32.98
N ILE A 34 18.56 -38.76 -34.24
CA ILE A 34 19.33 -39.33 -35.37
C ILE A 34 20.44 -38.38 -35.86
N GLY A 35 20.84 -37.41 -35.02
CA GLY A 35 21.92 -36.47 -35.33
C GLY A 35 21.51 -35.27 -36.20
N VAL A 36 20.20 -35.07 -36.43
CA VAL A 36 19.66 -33.90 -37.15
C VAL A 36 18.94 -32.98 -36.16
N LYS A 37 19.31 -31.70 -36.14
CA LYS A 37 18.65 -30.66 -35.32
C LYS A 37 17.71 -29.83 -36.18
N ILE A 38 16.44 -29.78 -35.80
CA ILE A 38 15.42 -29.01 -36.52
C ILE A 38 15.06 -27.76 -35.71
N PRO A 39 15.10 -26.55 -36.30
CA PRO A 39 14.65 -25.34 -35.62
C PRO A 39 13.11 -25.31 -35.54
N TYR A 40 12.58 -24.86 -34.42
CA TYR A 40 11.17 -24.54 -34.27
C TYR A 40 10.99 -23.20 -33.54
N VAL A 41 9.88 -22.54 -33.82
CA VAL A 41 9.51 -21.27 -33.18
C VAL A 41 8.63 -21.58 -31.97
N GLU A 42 9.08 -21.19 -30.79
CA GLU A 42 8.29 -21.21 -29.57
C GLU A 42 7.37 -19.98 -29.57
N SER A 43 6.09 -20.17 -29.30
CA SER A 43 5.10 -19.09 -29.20
C SER A 43 4.53 -18.98 -27.77
N SER A 44 4.16 -17.78 -27.35
CA SER A 44 3.35 -17.52 -26.15
C SER A 44 2.23 -16.55 -26.50
N THR A 45 1.27 -16.34 -25.61
CA THR A 45 0.22 -15.34 -25.83
C THR A 45 0.69 -13.93 -25.45
N VAL A 46 0.10 -12.90 -26.08
CA VAL A 46 0.36 -11.49 -25.72
C VAL A 46 0.10 -11.24 -24.22
N GLY A 47 -0.95 -11.84 -23.65
CA GLY A 47 -1.29 -11.73 -22.23
C GLY A 47 -0.22 -12.34 -21.31
N GLU A 48 0.31 -13.52 -21.65
CA GLU A 48 1.38 -14.16 -20.86
C GLU A 48 2.69 -13.39 -20.92
N VAL A 49 3.05 -12.85 -22.09
CA VAL A 49 4.25 -12.02 -22.25
C VAL A 49 4.12 -10.73 -21.45
N ALA A 50 2.98 -10.02 -21.56
CA ALA A 50 2.71 -8.84 -20.76
C ALA A 50 2.72 -9.14 -19.24
N GLY A 51 2.16 -10.28 -18.83
CA GLY A 51 2.20 -10.74 -17.43
C GLY A 51 3.61 -11.05 -16.94
N LYS A 52 4.46 -11.68 -17.77
CA LYS A 52 5.87 -11.94 -17.46
C LYS A 52 6.68 -10.65 -17.38
N PHE A 53 6.45 -9.68 -18.28
CA PHE A 53 7.06 -8.35 -18.20
C PHE A 53 6.63 -7.59 -16.96
N LEU A 54 5.36 -7.67 -16.56
CA LEU A 54 4.88 -7.06 -15.33
C LEU A 54 5.57 -7.71 -14.11
N LYS A 55 5.63 -9.04 -14.04
CA LYS A 55 6.33 -9.78 -12.98
C LYS A 55 7.84 -9.49 -12.93
N ALA A 56 8.51 -9.45 -14.08
CA ALA A 56 9.92 -9.12 -14.18
C ALA A 56 10.18 -7.66 -13.82
N SER A 57 9.26 -6.75 -14.16
CA SER A 57 9.31 -5.36 -13.71
C SER A 57 9.10 -5.26 -12.20
N THR A 58 8.20 -6.05 -11.60
CA THR A 58 8.03 -6.13 -10.14
C THR A 58 9.29 -6.65 -9.46
N ALA A 59 9.91 -7.73 -9.98
CA ALA A 59 11.16 -8.27 -9.45
C ALA A 59 12.32 -7.28 -9.56
N ALA A 60 12.46 -6.60 -10.72
CA ALA A 60 13.49 -5.57 -10.90
C ALA A 60 13.25 -4.32 -10.01
N LYS A 61 11.99 -4.05 -9.63
CA LYS A 61 11.63 -2.99 -8.68
C LYS A 61 11.89 -3.40 -7.23
N ASP A 62 11.69 -4.67 -6.88
CA ASP A 62 12.06 -5.21 -5.58
C ASP A 62 13.59 -5.15 -5.41
N ASP A 63 14.38 -5.43 -6.45
CA ASP A 63 15.83 -5.26 -6.45
C ASP A 63 16.27 -3.79 -6.31
N ALA A 64 15.56 -2.86 -6.95
CA ALA A 64 15.79 -1.41 -6.81
C ALA A 64 15.42 -0.89 -5.40
N TYR A 65 14.38 -1.45 -4.79
CA TYR A 65 14.00 -1.20 -3.40
C TYR A 65 15.08 -1.68 -2.41
N GLN A 66 15.75 -2.80 -2.71
CA GLN A 66 16.90 -3.27 -1.92
C GLN A 66 18.15 -2.39 -2.08
N LEU A 67 18.38 -1.81 -3.27
CA LEU A 67 19.55 -0.96 -3.51
C LEU A 67 19.46 0.41 -2.81
N ALA A 68 18.24 0.92 -2.56
CA ALA A 68 18.02 2.20 -1.89
C ALA A 68 18.25 2.16 -0.37
N LYS A 69 18.35 0.96 0.25
CA LYS A 69 18.67 0.81 1.67
C LYS A 69 20.10 0.33 1.85
N GLY A 70 20.97 1.27 2.21
CA GLY A 70 22.34 1.01 2.62
C GLY A 70 22.44 -0.14 3.62
N THR A 71 23.45 -0.97 3.41
CA THR A 71 23.86 -2.14 4.18
C THR A 71 23.51 -2.08 5.68
N GLY A 72 22.52 -2.87 6.09
CA GLY A 72 22.18 -3.12 7.47
C GLY A 72 21.22 -4.29 7.57
N ASN A 73 21.77 -5.48 7.86
CA ASN A 73 21.04 -6.74 8.05
C ASN A 73 19.78 -6.58 8.92
N ARG A 74 18.63 -6.58 8.25
CA ARG A 74 17.37 -7.20 8.69
C ARG A 74 16.82 -7.84 7.44
N GLU A 75 16.46 -9.11 7.48
CA GLU A 75 15.67 -9.73 6.41
C GLU A 75 14.58 -8.73 6.02
N ALA A 76 14.55 -8.30 4.76
CA ALA A 76 13.72 -7.18 4.31
C ALA A 76 12.26 -7.62 4.40
N GLU A 77 11.68 -7.49 5.59
CA GLU A 77 10.29 -7.80 5.83
C GLU A 77 9.48 -6.85 4.95
N VAL A 78 8.72 -7.43 4.02
CA VAL A 78 7.83 -6.68 3.13
C VAL A 78 6.96 -5.77 4.01
N PRO A 79 6.92 -4.45 3.75
CA PRO A 79 6.13 -3.55 4.56
C PRO A 79 4.68 -4.04 4.68
N PRO A 80 4.04 -3.94 5.85
CA PRO A 80 2.67 -4.41 6.07
C PRO A 80 1.68 -3.92 5.01
N ALA A 81 1.79 -2.64 4.59
CA ALA A 81 0.99 -2.06 3.52
C ALA A 81 1.13 -2.80 2.16
N PHE A 82 2.26 -3.50 1.94
CA PHE A 82 2.60 -4.19 0.70
C PHE A 82 2.47 -5.71 0.78
N LYS A 83 2.19 -6.27 1.97
CA LYS A 83 1.90 -7.71 2.13
C LYS A 83 0.57 -8.11 1.48
N GLN A 84 -0.33 -7.16 1.27
CA GLN A 84 -1.62 -7.38 0.66
C GLN A 84 -1.54 -7.43 -0.87
N GLU A 85 -1.99 -8.54 -1.44
CA GLU A 85 -2.05 -8.76 -2.90
C GLU A 85 -3.45 -8.55 -3.49
N GLU A 86 -4.49 -8.76 -2.69
CA GLU A 86 -5.89 -8.63 -3.08
C GLU A 86 -6.53 -7.42 -2.40
N PHE A 87 -7.40 -6.69 -3.10
CA PHE A 87 -8.09 -5.51 -2.59
C PHE A 87 -9.56 -5.56 -2.99
N ALA A 88 -10.46 -5.03 -2.14
CA ALA A 88 -11.86 -4.85 -2.54
C ALA A 88 -11.99 -3.69 -3.53
N SER A 89 -11.21 -2.64 -3.31
CA SER A 89 -11.16 -1.50 -4.22
C SER A 89 -10.44 -1.86 -5.52
N THR A 90 -10.83 -1.21 -6.61
CA THR A 90 -10.08 -1.32 -7.86
C THR A 90 -8.78 -0.52 -7.76
N TYR A 91 -7.75 -0.95 -8.50
CA TYR A 91 -6.52 -0.16 -8.63
C TYR A 91 -6.79 1.29 -9.06
N GLU A 92 -7.71 1.50 -10.01
CA GLU A 92 -8.11 2.82 -10.47
C GLU A 92 -8.68 3.70 -9.34
N SER A 93 -9.47 3.11 -8.42
CA SER A 93 -9.99 3.80 -7.25
C SER A 93 -8.88 4.25 -6.30
N ARG A 94 -7.87 3.40 -6.05
CA ARG A 94 -6.72 3.76 -5.21
C ARG A 94 -5.83 4.80 -5.89
N PHE A 95 -5.51 4.58 -7.16
CA PHE A 95 -4.75 5.51 -7.98
C PHE A 95 -5.34 6.92 -7.99
N LYS A 96 -6.67 7.05 -8.12
CA LYS A 96 -7.38 8.34 -8.08
C LYS A 96 -7.20 9.11 -6.76
N GLN A 97 -6.92 8.41 -5.66
CA GLN A 97 -6.68 9.03 -4.35
C GLN A 97 -5.21 9.37 -4.13
N THR A 98 -4.28 8.85 -4.95
CA THR A 98 -2.89 9.31 -4.95
C THR A 98 -2.82 10.74 -5.46
N LEU A 99 -1.76 11.47 -5.10
CA LEU A 99 -1.59 12.86 -5.52
C LEU A 99 -1.37 12.97 -7.02
N ALA A 100 -2.06 13.92 -7.66
CA ALA A 100 -1.90 14.17 -9.10
C ALA A 100 -0.48 14.65 -9.44
N GLU A 101 -0.04 14.37 -10.67
CA GLU A 101 1.27 14.84 -11.18
C GLU A 101 1.38 16.37 -11.18
N THR A 102 0.24 17.05 -11.31
CA THR A 102 0.11 18.51 -11.22
C THR A 102 0.24 19.06 -9.79
N ASN A 103 0.41 18.20 -8.78
CA ASN A 103 0.61 18.64 -7.40
C ASN A 103 1.89 19.48 -7.28
N SER A 104 1.81 20.63 -6.61
CA SER A 104 2.94 21.54 -6.45
C SER A 104 3.93 21.13 -5.36
N ASN A 105 3.56 20.21 -4.46
CA ASN A 105 4.28 19.91 -3.22
C ASN A 105 5.02 18.57 -3.25
N VAL A 106 4.58 17.63 -4.08
CA VAL A 106 5.21 16.29 -4.20
C VAL A 106 5.43 15.89 -5.64
N VAL A 107 6.29 14.90 -5.86
CA VAL A 107 6.56 14.30 -7.16
C VAL A 107 6.83 12.80 -6.98
N PHE A 108 6.39 11.99 -7.95
CA PHE A 108 6.79 10.58 -8.03
C PHE A 108 8.05 10.48 -8.89
N GLU A 109 9.06 9.76 -8.40
CA GLU A 109 10.32 9.56 -9.16
C GLU A 109 10.15 8.58 -10.33
N GLY A 110 9.11 7.74 -10.28
CA GLY A 110 8.74 6.81 -11.32
C GLY A 110 7.24 6.83 -11.60
N VAL A 111 6.66 5.65 -11.81
CA VAL A 111 5.23 5.52 -12.10
C VAL A 111 4.43 5.93 -10.87
N ARG A 112 3.56 6.94 -11.03
CA ARG A 112 2.64 7.40 -9.97
C ARG A 112 1.86 6.24 -9.35
N GLY A 113 1.91 6.15 -8.02
CA GLY A 113 1.26 5.08 -7.26
C GLY A 113 2.03 3.75 -7.21
N GLU A 114 3.20 3.68 -7.85
CA GLU A 114 4.04 2.47 -7.99
C GLU A 114 5.54 2.78 -7.81
N SER A 115 5.87 3.89 -7.16
CA SER A 115 7.24 4.36 -6.92
C SER A 115 7.32 5.29 -5.73
N LEU A 116 8.55 5.65 -5.35
CA LEU A 116 8.85 6.68 -4.37
C LEU A 116 8.20 8.02 -4.72
N CYS A 117 7.55 8.63 -3.72
CA CYS A 117 6.95 9.95 -3.77
C CYS A 117 7.72 10.90 -2.84
N THR A 118 8.37 11.92 -3.39
CA THR A 118 9.25 12.85 -2.69
C THR A 118 8.67 14.27 -2.67
N LEU A 119 9.23 15.15 -1.83
CA LEU A 119 8.81 16.55 -1.74
C LEU A 119 9.45 17.37 -2.88
N LYS A 120 8.66 18.24 -3.53
CA LYS A 120 9.17 19.20 -4.52
C LYS A 120 9.91 20.36 -3.84
N PRO A 121 10.99 20.90 -4.45
CA PRO A 121 11.60 22.13 -3.96
C PRO A 121 10.72 23.38 -4.20
N PRO A 122 10.66 24.33 -3.25
CA PRO A 122 11.16 24.23 -1.89
C PRO A 122 10.26 23.29 -1.05
N PRO A 123 10.83 22.35 -0.27
CA PRO A 123 10.03 21.38 0.46
C PRO A 123 9.29 22.03 1.63
N ASP A 124 8.14 21.45 1.99
CA ASP A 124 7.46 21.78 3.24
C ASP A 124 8.40 21.43 4.42
N PRO A 125 8.77 22.40 5.28
CA PRO A 125 9.77 22.18 6.33
C PRO A 125 9.31 21.17 7.38
N THR A 126 8.00 21.07 7.63
CA THR A 126 7.44 20.12 8.60
C THR A 126 7.55 18.71 8.08
N LEU A 127 7.17 18.49 6.81
CA LEU A 127 7.25 17.17 6.19
C LEU A 127 8.70 16.73 6.00
N GLN A 128 9.57 17.64 5.54
CA GLN A 128 10.99 17.35 5.37
C GLN A 128 11.63 16.92 6.69
N LYS A 129 11.29 17.60 7.79
CA LYS A 129 11.79 17.22 9.11
C LYS A 129 11.38 15.80 9.50
N ILE A 130 10.11 15.44 9.31
CA ILE A 130 9.61 14.11 9.65
C ILE A 130 10.30 13.02 8.81
N LEU A 131 10.47 13.26 7.50
CA LEU A 131 11.15 12.32 6.61
C LEU A 131 12.64 12.16 6.98
N ASN A 132 13.33 13.26 7.29
CA ASN A 132 14.73 13.25 7.74
C ASN A 132 14.90 12.51 9.08
N GLU A 133 14.01 12.74 10.06
CA GLU A 133 14.03 12.03 11.35
C GLU A 133 13.82 10.52 11.19
N ALA A 134 13.07 10.11 10.17
CA ALA A 134 12.89 8.70 9.80
C ALA A 134 13.99 8.15 8.88
N GLY A 135 14.94 9.00 8.43
CA GLY A 135 16.03 8.60 7.55
C GLY A 135 15.58 8.21 6.13
N ILE A 136 14.47 8.79 5.65
CA ILE A 136 13.90 8.51 4.33
C ILE A 136 13.78 9.79 3.49
N ASN A 137 13.79 9.65 2.16
CA ASN A 137 13.67 10.79 1.23
C ASN A 137 12.24 11.04 0.76
N GLY A 138 11.33 10.11 1.02
CA GLY A 138 9.95 10.13 0.54
C GLY A 138 9.18 8.90 1.01
N ILE A 139 7.95 8.78 0.54
CA ILE A 139 7.07 7.65 0.85
C ILE A 139 6.95 6.75 -0.37
N GLU A 140 7.22 5.46 -0.18
CA GLU A 140 7.07 4.46 -1.22
C GLU A 140 5.60 4.14 -1.47
N TYR A 141 5.25 3.96 -2.73
CA TYR A 141 3.92 3.52 -3.13
C TYR A 141 4.00 2.23 -3.94
N LYS A 142 3.05 1.34 -3.67
CA LYS A 142 2.80 0.14 -4.47
C LYS A 142 1.29 -0.08 -4.53
N ASN A 143 0.75 -0.45 -5.68
CA ASN A 143 -0.70 -0.63 -5.88
C ASN A 143 -1.54 0.61 -5.51
N GLY A 144 -0.97 1.83 -5.57
CA GLY A 144 -1.64 3.05 -5.12
C GLY A 144 -1.78 3.20 -3.60
N VAL A 145 -1.06 2.38 -2.82
CA VAL A 145 -1.03 2.40 -1.35
C VAL A 145 0.33 2.91 -0.87
N PRO A 146 0.39 3.89 0.04
CA PRO A 146 1.63 4.38 0.63
C PRO A 146 2.13 3.47 1.76
N ASP A 147 3.45 3.34 1.89
CA ASP A 147 4.08 2.74 3.07
C ASP A 147 4.49 3.81 4.09
N PHE A 148 3.71 3.95 5.16
CA PHE A 148 4.04 4.82 6.29
C PHE A 148 4.81 4.12 7.41
N SER A 149 5.15 2.84 7.26
CA SER A 149 5.86 2.08 8.30
C SER A 149 7.16 2.76 8.78
N PRO A 150 7.98 3.38 7.92
CA PRO A 150 9.19 4.08 8.37
C PRO A 150 8.94 5.29 9.29
N VAL A 151 7.75 5.90 9.21
CA VAL A 151 7.36 7.06 10.06
C VAL A 151 6.37 6.67 11.16
N ALA A 152 5.95 5.41 11.22
CA ALA A 152 5.00 4.92 12.21
C ALA A 152 5.64 4.88 13.61
N LYS A 153 4.92 5.38 14.60
CA LYS A 153 5.28 5.32 16.04
C LYS A 153 4.79 4.03 16.71
N ALA A 154 3.71 3.45 16.19
CA ALA A 154 3.17 2.18 16.63
C ALA A 154 2.48 1.48 15.46
N GLN A 155 2.38 0.17 15.53
CA GLN A 155 1.55 -0.65 14.66
C GLN A 155 0.89 -1.73 15.51
N LEU A 156 -0.39 -1.96 15.29
CA LEU A 156 -1.17 -2.94 16.02
C LEU A 156 -2.30 -3.49 15.15
N GLU A 157 -2.86 -4.60 15.59
CA GLU A 157 -4.08 -5.19 15.02
C GLU A 157 -5.29 -4.82 15.88
N ILE A 158 -6.39 -4.45 15.24
CA ILE A 158 -7.70 -4.23 15.86
C ILE A 158 -8.63 -5.42 15.57
N ASP A 159 -9.64 -5.63 16.40
CA ASP A 159 -10.52 -6.81 16.28
C ASP A 159 -11.37 -6.77 15.00
N TYR A 160 -11.77 -5.57 14.59
CA TYR A 160 -12.49 -5.33 13.35
C TYR A 160 -12.32 -3.88 12.92
N MET A 161 -12.39 -3.64 11.62
CA MET A 161 -12.43 -2.30 11.04
C MET A 161 -13.82 -1.99 10.50
N LEU A 162 -14.38 -0.87 10.96
CA LEU A 162 -15.66 -0.37 10.47
C LEU A 162 -15.46 0.61 9.32
N GLY A 163 -16.38 0.53 8.36
CA GLY A 163 -16.53 1.46 7.26
C GLY A 163 -17.81 2.29 7.37
N GLY A 164 -17.92 3.30 6.52
CA GLY A 164 -19.10 4.14 6.40
C GLY A 164 -18.83 5.40 5.58
N LYS A 165 -19.91 6.11 5.23
CA LYS A 165 -19.86 7.42 4.57
C LYS A 165 -20.59 8.47 5.42
N GLY A 166 -20.16 9.74 5.32
CA GLY A 166 -20.75 10.84 6.08
C GLY A 166 -20.70 10.59 7.59
N ALA A 167 -21.80 10.86 8.29
CA ALA A 167 -21.90 10.69 9.75
C ALA A 167 -21.54 9.26 10.20
N LYS A 168 -21.99 8.23 9.46
CA LYS A 168 -21.65 6.83 9.77
C LYS A 168 -20.15 6.54 9.61
N GLY A 169 -19.49 7.20 8.66
CA GLY A 169 -18.04 7.09 8.48
C GLY A 169 -17.26 7.70 9.64
N ASN A 170 -17.71 8.85 10.16
CA ASN A 170 -17.09 9.46 11.35
C ASN A 170 -17.24 8.54 12.57
N THR A 171 -18.45 8.02 12.80
CA THR A 171 -18.69 7.07 13.89
C THR A 171 -17.84 5.79 13.75
N ALA A 172 -17.72 5.24 12.54
CA ALA A 172 -16.88 4.08 12.28
C ALA A 172 -15.40 4.34 12.62
N ARG A 173 -14.87 5.49 12.19
CA ARG A 173 -13.51 5.93 12.51
C ARG A 173 -13.30 6.07 14.02
N ASP A 174 -14.25 6.65 14.74
CA ASP A 174 -14.18 6.78 16.20
C ASP A 174 -14.08 5.42 16.90
N TYR A 175 -14.85 4.43 16.43
CA TYR A 175 -14.75 3.05 16.94
C TYR A 175 -13.40 2.40 16.64
N ASN A 176 -12.89 2.53 15.41
CA ASN A 176 -11.56 2.02 15.04
C ASN A 176 -10.46 2.65 15.91
N PHE A 177 -10.54 3.96 16.13
CA PHE A 177 -9.56 4.71 16.92
C PHE A 177 -9.63 4.36 18.41
N LYS A 178 -10.83 4.13 18.95
CA LYS A 178 -11.02 3.69 20.33
C LYS A 178 -10.36 2.33 20.57
N GLN A 179 -10.58 1.36 19.66
CA GLN A 179 -9.91 0.06 19.72
C GLN A 179 -8.38 0.21 19.71
N ALA A 180 -7.85 1.01 18.79
CA ALA A 180 -6.41 1.22 18.69
C ALA A 180 -5.81 1.90 19.93
N ASN A 181 -6.51 2.87 20.51
CA ASN A 181 -6.11 3.51 21.76
C ASN A 181 -6.11 2.51 22.93
N GLU A 182 -7.12 1.65 23.04
CA GLU A 182 -7.22 0.61 24.06
C GLU A 182 -6.07 -0.40 23.94
N ARG A 183 -5.78 -0.86 22.71
CA ARG A 183 -4.69 -1.80 22.40
C ARG A 183 -3.32 -1.21 22.72
N LEU A 184 -3.05 0.04 22.30
CA LEU A 184 -1.78 0.69 22.61
C LEU A 184 -1.63 0.92 24.11
N ALA A 185 -2.66 1.38 24.82
CA ALA A 185 -2.62 1.55 26.27
C ALA A 185 -2.28 0.22 26.98
N ALA A 186 -2.90 -0.89 26.57
CA ALA A 186 -2.58 -2.20 27.11
C ALA A 186 -1.12 -2.62 26.83
N GLN A 187 -0.61 -2.41 25.61
CA GLN A 187 0.79 -2.69 25.28
C GLN A 187 1.77 -1.86 26.12
N LEU A 188 1.55 -0.56 26.27
CA LEU A 188 2.42 0.30 27.06
C LEU A 188 2.36 -0.05 28.56
N ASN A 189 1.19 -0.39 29.09
CA ASN A 189 1.08 -0.80 30.49
C ASN A 189 1.81 -2.11 30.79
N ASN A 190 1.98 -2.98 29.79
CA ASN A 190 2.69 -4.24 29.92
C ASN A 190 4.19 -4.14 29.62
N SER A 191 4.69 -2.97 29.19
CA SER A 191 6.12 -2.75 28.91
C SER A 191 6.56 -1.34 29.33
N PRO A 192 7.23 -1.21 30.50
CA PRO A 192 7.84 0.05 30.94
C PRO A 192 8.80 0.65 29.91
N GLU A 193 9.57 -0.18 29.21
CA GLU A 193 10.52 0.25 28.18
C GLU A 193 9.78 0.90 27.00
N LEU A 194 8.71 0.27 26.52
CA LEU A 194 7.89 0.82 25.46
C LEU A 194 7.17 2.09 25.93
N ALA A 195 6.59 2.10 27.14
CA ALA A 195 5.98 3.29 27.71
C ALA A 195 6.95 4.48 27.75
N ASN A 196 8.21 4.25 28.14
CA ASN A 196 9.24 5.28 28.16
C ASN A 196 9.57 5.85 26.76
N GLN A 197 9.52 5.03 25.70
CA GLN A 197 9.68 5.54 24.32
C GLN A 197 8.56 6.51 23.92
N PHE A 198 7.38 6.39 24.53
CA PHE A 198 6.27 7.33 24.39
C PHE A 198 6.32 8.47 25.42
N GLY A 199 7.33 8.51 26.29
CA GLY A 199 7.41 9.47 27.39
C GLY A 199 6.29 9.30 28.42
N MET A 200 5.87 8.06 28.65
CA MET A 200 4.80 7.68 29.58
C MET A 200 5.32 6.70 30.64
N GLU A 201 4.64 6.64 31.78
CA GLU A 201 4.89 5.67 32.84
C GLU A 201 3.88 4.52 32.72
N ALA A 202 4.35 3.27 32.73
CA ALA A 202 3.51 2.08 32.62
C ALA A 202 2.68 1.82 33.89
N GLY A 203 1.59 1.06 33.75
CA GLY A 203 0.76 0.57 34.86
C GLY A 203 -0.51 1.37 35.14
N GLY A 204 -0.67 2.55 34.52
CA GLY A 204 -1.86 3.40 34.69
C GLY A 204 -2.31 4.13 33.42
N ILE A 205 -1.77 3.78 32.25
CA ILE A 205 -2.07 4.44 30.98
C ILE A 205 -3.49 4.09 30.56
N THR A 206 -4.34 5.10 30.37
CA THR A 206 -5.71 4.89 29.89
C THR A 206 -5.85 5.17 28.40
N THR A 207 -6.96 4.71 27.80
CA THR A 207 -7.35 5.04 26.42
C THR A 207 -7.36 6.56 26.16
N LYS A 208 -7.80 7.36 27.15
CA LYS A 208 -7.84 8.82 27.05
C LYS A 208 -6.43 9.43 27.05
N ASP A 209 -5.48 8.81 27.74
CA ASP A 209 -4.09 9.30 27.74
C ASP A 209 -3.42 9.06 26.40
N ILE A 210 -3.70 7.92 25.75
CA ILE A 210 -3.29 7.68 24.36
C ILE A 210 -3.89 8.71 23.41
N GLU A 211 -5.19 9.01 23.55
CA GLU A 211 -5.85 10.03 22.72
C GLU A 211 -5.20 11.42 22.89
N LYS A 212 -4.97 11.85 24.14
CA LYS A 212 -4.27 13.11 24.44
C LYS A 212 -2.85 13.12 23.87
N TYR A 213 -2.12 12.01 24.02
CA TYR A 213 -0.78 11.85 23.45
C TYR A 213 -0.82 12.04 21.93
N ARG A 214 -1.78 11.41 21.24
CA ARG A 214 -1.98 11.53 19.80
C ARG A 214 -2.19 12.98 19.37
N VAL A 215 -3.12 13.68 20.01
CA VAL A 215 -3.47 15.07 19.69
C VAL A 215 -2.27 15.99 19.95
N LYS A 216 -1.64 15.86 21.12
CA LYS A 216 -0.47 16.67 21.52
C LYS A 216 0.70 16.51 20.54
N ASN A 217 0.95 15.29 20.07
CA ASN A 217 2.06 14.98 19.18
C ASN A 217 1.68 15.03 17.69
N LYS A 218 0.48 15.52 17.34
CA LYS A 218 -0.02 15.62 15.96
C LYS A 218 0.05 14.29 15.20
N LEU A 219 -0.39 13.22 15.84
CA LEU A 219 -0.44 11.87 15.28
C LEU A 219 -1.89 11.46 14.96
N THR A 220 -2.05 10.60 13.97
CA THR A 220 -3.32 9.97 13.58
C THR A 220 -3.16 8.46 13.48
N TRP A 221 -4.23 7.73 13.78
CA TRP A 221 -4.31 6.35 13.34
C TRP A 221 -4.56 6.32 11.83
N HIS A 222 -3.79 5.50 11.13
CA HIS A 222 -3.88 5.17 9.72
C HIS A 222 -4.33 3.71 9.61
N GLU A 223 -5.54 3.53 9.12
CA GLU A 223 -6.20 2.24 8.90
C GLU A 223 -5.65 1.63 7.61
N LEU A 224 -4.95 0.50 7.67
CA LEU A 224 -4.34 -0.13 6.49
C LEU A 224 -5.37 -0.89 5.66
N ASN A 225 -5.06 -1.09 4.38
CA ASN A 225 -5.94 -1.73 3.40
C ASN A 225 -6.31 -3.18 3.71
N ASP A 226 -5.58 -3.83 4.62
CA ASP A 226 -5.83 -5.21 5.04
C ASP A 226 -7.03 -5.32 6.00
N GLY A 227 -7.58 -4.18 6.45
CA GLY A 227 -8.77 -4.12 7.29
C GLY A 227 -8.57 -4.59 8.74
N VAL A 228 -7.34 -4.89 9.14
CA VAL A 228 -7.02 -5.38 10.49
C VAL A 228 -5.86 -4.60 11.12
N THR A 229 -4.89 -4.17 10.31
CA THR A 229 -3.74 -3.42 10.79
C THR A 229 -4.06 -1.93 10.87
N ILE A 230 -3.57 -1.29 11.92
CA ILE A 230 -3.62 0.16 12.10
C ILE A 230 -2.27 0.67 12.58
N GLN A 231 -1.82 1.79 12.02
CA GLN A 231 -0.53 2.42 12.34
C GLN A 231 -0.73 3.80 12.96
N LEU A 232 0.05 4.14 13.98
CA LEU A 232 0.09 5.48 14.54
C LEU A 232 1.13 6.30 13.77
N VAL A 233 0.70 7.25 12.95
CA VAL A 233 1.58 8.00 12.04
C VAL A 233 1.41 9.51 12.21
N PRO A 234 2.38 10.34 11.77
CA PRO A 234 2.21 11.79 11.75
C PRO A 234 1.02 12.22 10.89
N THR A 235 0.14 13.06 11.45
CA THR A 235 -1.08 13.54 10.78
C THR A 235 -0.76 14.24 9.47
N GLU A 236 0.29 15.06 9.44
CA GLU A 236 0.72 15.80 8.25
C GLU A 236 1.18 14.87 7.12
N ILE A 237 1.88 13.77 7.43
CA ILE A 237 2.29 12.76 6.44
C ILE A 237 1.03 12.07 5.89
N ASN A 238 0.17 11.56 6.77
CA ASN A 238 -1.04 10.85 6.37
C ASN A 238 -1.98 11.73 5.52
N ALA A 239 -2.07 13.03 5.86
CA ALA A 239 -2.87 13.99 5.11
C ALA A 239 -2.23 14.39 3.77
N LYS A 240 -0.90 14.54 3.74
CA LYS A 240 -0.21 14.97 2.52
C LYS A 240 -0.22 13.87 1.48
N PHE A 241 0.22 12.67 1.85
CA PHE A 241 0.41 11.52 0.97
C PHE A 241 -0.92 10.81 0.70
N GLY A 242 -1.72 11.39 -0.20
CA GLY A 242 -3.08 10.91 -0.52
C GLY A 242 -3.14 9.41 -0.88
N HIS A 243 -4.19 8.75 -0.39
CA HIS A 243 -4.39 7.32 -0.54
C HIS A 243 -5.83 6.89 -0.22
N LEU A 244 -6.18 5.67 -0.61
CA LEU A 244 -7.35 4.95 -0.14
C LEU A 244 -6.89 3.95 0.92
N GLY A 245 -7.22 4.18 2.19
CA GLY A 245 -6.88 3.29 3.31
C GLY A 245 -7.95 2.24 3.58
N GLY A 246 -7.81 1.51 4.69
CA GLY A 246 -8.67 0.40 5.11
C GLY A 246 -10.16 0.72 5.14
N VAL A 247 -10.56 1.87 5.69
CA VAL A 247 -11.98 2.31 5.67
C VAL A 247 -12.52 2.41 4.24
N GLY A 248 -11.67 2.81 3.29
CA GLY A 248 -11.98 2.83 1.87
C GLY A 248 -12.20 1.43 1.30
N GLU A 249 -11.40 0.45 1.74
CA GLU A 249 -11.57 -0.96 1.38
C GLU A 249 -12.86 -1.53 1.96
N ILE A 250 -13.19 -1.27 3.23
CA ILE A 250 -14.47 -1.67 3.82
C ILE A 250 -15.64 -1.11 3.00
N ASN A 251 -15.57 0.18 2.65
CA ASN A 251 -16.57 0.85 1.84
C ASN A 251 -16.65 0.34 0.39
N ALA A 252 -15.60 -0.32 -0.11
CA ALA A 252 -15.57 -1.00 -1.40
C ALA A 252 -16.07 -2.45 -1.32
N GLY A 253 -16.43 -2.93 -0.13
CA GLY A 253 -16.89 -4.29 0.11
C GLY A 253 -15.78 -5.23 0.57
N ALA A 254 -14.80 -4.76 1.35
CA ALA A 254 -14.00 -5.67 2.15
C ALA A 254 -14.82 -6.12 3.37
N PHE A 255 -14.81 -7.43 3.65
CA PHE A 255 -15.35 -8.16 4.82
C PHE A 255 -16.77 -8.77 4.78
N GLU A 256 -16.77 -10.11 4.64
CA GLU A 256 -17.29 -11.06 5.65
C GLU A 256 -16.09 -11.59 6.50
N PRO A 257 -16.28 -12.29 7.64
CA PRO A 257 -15.16 -12.88 8.39
C PRO A 257 -14.33 -13.85 7.52
N GLY A 258 -13.06 -13.53 7.26
CA GLY A 258 -12.12 -14.35 6.49
C GLY A 258 -11.92 -14.00 5.01
N GLY A 259 -12.49 -12.90 4.50
CA GLY A 259 -12.24 -12.47 3.12
C GLY A 259 -12.97 -11.20 2.68
N PHE A 260 -12.84 -10.85 1.39
CA PHE A 260 -13.56 -9.72 0.80
C PHE A 260 -15.07 -10.03 0.68
N ALA A 261 -15.94 -9.04 0.94
CA ALA A 261 -17.39 -9.18 0.95
C ALA A 261 -18.01 -9.42 -0.45
N ASN A 262 -17.20 -9.40 -1.52
CA ASN A 262 -17.65 -9.57 -2.90
C ASN A 262 -16.66 -10.39 -3.75
N LYS A 263 -16.37 -11.65 -3.38
CA LYS A 263 -15.84 -12.61 -4.37
C LYS A 263 -16.99 -13.26 -5.15
#